data_AF-A0A1H3XZ99-F1
#
_entry.id   AF-A0A1H3XZ99-F1
#
_cell.length_a   1.000
_cell.length_b   1.000
_cell.length_c   1.000
_cell.angle_alpha   90.00
_cell.angle_beta   90.00
_cell.angle_gamma   90.00
#
_symmetry.space_group_name_H-M   'P 1'
#
loop_
_entity.id
_entity.type
_entity.pdbx_description
1 polymer ?
#
loop_
_entity_poly.entity_id
_entity_poly.type
_entity_poly.pdbx_seq_one_letter_code
_entity_poly.pdbx_strand_id
1 'polypeptide(L)'
;MGKDFYDLYYYLYNEYKINSNKLVVINEEFSFSRNTKISININNEVVNEFLSRPDEEYIEAMAQQSIYQTYLYLKNLEKESKYFTQY
;
A
#
# COMPACT_ATOMS: atom_id res chain seq x y z
N MET A 1 13.08 -8.52 4.08
CA MET A 1 12.30 -7.40 4.66
C MET A 1 11.39 -6.76 3.61
N GLY A 2 11.91 -6.05 2.61
CA GLY A 2 11.06 -5.50 1.54
C GLY A 2 10.31 -6.57 0.74
N LYS A 3 10.98 -7.68 0.41
CA LYS A 3 10.36 -8.86 -0.21
C LYS A 3 9.25 -9.47 0.66
N ASP A 4 9.52 -9.70 1.94
CA ASP A 4 8.55 -10.34 2.84
C ASP A 4 7.29 -9.47 2.99
N PHE A 5 7.48 -8.16 3.15
CA PHE A 5 6.39 -7.19 3.11
C PHE A 5 5.62 -7.24 1.78
N TYR A 6 6.33 -7.26 0.64
CA TYR A 6 5.72 -7.32 -0.68
C TYR A 6 4.86 -8.57 -0.85
N ASP A 7 5.38 -9.74 -0.46
CA ASP A 7 4.67 -11.01 -0.58
C ASP A 7 3.39 -11.02 0.28
N LEU A 8 3.48 -10.56 1.54
CA LEU A 8 2.33 -10.40 2.44
C LEU A 8 1.30 -9.41 1.90
N TYR A 9 1.76 -8.24 1.46
CA TYR A 9 0.87 -7.22 0.89
C TYR A 9 0.16 -7.74 -0.35
N TYR A 10 0.90 -8.40 -1.26
CA TYR A 10 0.35 -8.98 -2.48
C TYR A 10 -0.67 -10.09 -2.16
N TYR A 11 -0.36 -10.95 -1.19
CA TYR A 11 -1.29 -11.96 -0.72
C TYR A 11 -2.60 -11.33 -0.20
N LEU A 12 -2.52 -10.34 0.69
CA LEU A 12 -3.70 -9.63 1.22
C LEU A 12 -4.47 -8.87 0.14
N TYR A 13 -3.78 -8.28 -0.84
CA TYR A 13 -4.41 -7.60 -1.97
C TYR A 13 -5.30 -8.54 -2.79
N ASN A 14 -4.82 -9.77 -3.01
CA ASN A 14 -5.58 -10.80 -3.70
C ASN A 14 -6.68 -11.39 -2.82
N GLU A 15 -6.40 -11.65 -1.54
CA GLU A 15 -7.37 -12.18 -0.58
C GLU A 15 -8.59 -11.25 -0.46
N TYR A 16 -8.37 -9.95 -0.31
CA TYR A 16 -9.43 -8.94 -0.26
C TYR A 16 -10.02 -8.57 -1.62
N LYS A 17 -9.54 -9.19 -2.71
CA LYS A 17 -10.03 -8.99 -4.08
C LYS A 17 -10.12 -7.51 -4.47
N ILE A 18 -9.09 -6.73 -4.11
CA ILE A 18 -9.09 -5.27 -4.33
C ILE A 18 -9.25 -4.94 -5.82
N ASN A 19 -8.68 -5.75 -6.73
CA ASN A 19 -8.94 -5.77 -8.18
C ASN A 19 -9.09 -4.38 -8.83
N SER A 20 -8.29 -3.40 -8.40
CA SER A 20 -8.42 -2.04 -8.89
C SER A 20 -7.70 -1.88 -10.23
N ASN A 21 -8.26 -1.08 -11.12
CA ASN A 21 -7.59 -0.67 -12.36
C ASN A 21 -6.56 0.45 -12.14
N LYS A 22 -6.31 0.85 -10.87
CA LYS A 22 -5.29 1.83 -10.53
C LYS A 22 -3.96 1.12 -10.27
N LEU A 23 -2.87 1.72 -10.77
CA LEU A 23 -1.54 1.18 -10.58
C LEU A 23 -1.08 1.41 -9.14
N VAL A 24 -0.80 0.33 -8.42
CA VAL A 24 -0.21 0.33 -7.09
C VAL A 24 1.27 -0.01 -7.21
N VAL A 25 2.14 0.87 -6.69
CA VAL A 25 3.60 0.73 -6.74
C VAL A 25 4.15 0.74 -5.32
N ILE A 26 4.91 -0.30 -4.97
CA ILE A 26 5.65 -0.37 -3.71
C ILE A 26 7.10 -0.02 -4.02
N ASN A 27 7.61 1.04 -3.39
CA ASN A 27 8.99 1.49 -3.54
C ASN A 27 9.76 1.26 -2.24
N GLU A 28 10.99 0.78 -2.38
CA GLU A 28 11.94 0.58 -1.30
C GLU A 28 13.13 1.54 -1.50
N GLU A 29 13.37 2.42 -0.53
CA GLU A 29 14.42 3.43 -0.57
C GLU A 29 15.35 3.29 0.64
N PHE A 30 16.66 3.30 0.41
CA PHE A 30 17.63 3.41 1.50
C PHE A 30 17.54 4.81 2.13
N SER A 31 17.26 4.85 3.42
CA SER A 31 17.28 6.10 4.19
C SER A 31 18.62 6.26 4.92
N PHE A 32 18.88 7.49 5.38
CA PHE A 32 20.06 7.77 6.19
C PHE A 32 20.12 6.86 7.43
N SER A 33 21.33 6.44 7.80
CA SER A 33 21.57 5.55 8.94
C SER A 33 21.11 4.09 8.78
N ARG A 34 21.27 3.50 7.58
CA ARG A 34 21.04 2.06 7.28
C ARG A 34 19.59 1.58 7.44
N ASN A 35 18.63 2.49 7.58
CA ASN A 35 17.23 2.13 7.59
C ASN A 35 16.70 2.07 6.16
N THR A 36 15.66 1.28 5.97
CA THR A 36 14.98 1.15 4.67
C THR A 36 13.60 1.75 4.82
N LYS A 37 13.19 2.64 3.93
CA LYS A 37 11.84 3.20 3.88
C LYS A 37 11.06 2.46 2.80
N ILE A 38 9.86 2.01 3.15
CA ILE A 38 8.91 1.42 2.20
C ILE A 38 7.78 2.43 2.00
N SER A 39 7.46 2.73 0.75
CA SER A 39 6.32 3.59 0.39
C SER A 39 5.39 2.88 -0.59
N ILE A 40 4.09 3.01 -0.35
CA ILE A 40 3.03 2.52 -1.21
C ILE A 40 2.42 3.71 -1.93
N ASN A 41 2.50 3.68 -3.25
CA ASN A 41 2.08 4.75 -4.13
C ASN A 41 0.94 4.28 -5.02
N ILE A 42 -0.11 5.09 -5.17
CA ILE A 42 -1.22 4.81 -6.07
C ILE A 42 -1.40 6.01 -6.99
N ASN A 43 -1.27 5.82 -8.30
CA ASN A 43 -1.27 6.93 -9.29
C ASN A 43 -0.34 8.09 -8.92
N ASN A 44 0.89 7.80 -8.46
CA ASN A 44 1.90 8.78 -8.04
C ASN A 44 1.57 9.53 -6.73
N GLU A 45 0.54 9.14 -5.98
CA GLU A 45 0.28 9.66 -4.64
C GLU A 45 0.75 8.66 -3.57
N VAL A 46 1.45 9.15 -2.55
CA VAL A 46 1.89 8.33 -1.41
C VAL A 46 0.66 8.05 -0.53
N VAL A 47 0.23 6.79 -0.50
CA VAL A 47 -0.91 6.36 0.31
C VAL A 47 -0.47 5.93 1.71
N ASN A 48 0.70 5.32 1.81
CA ASN A 48 1.30 4.98 3.10
C ASN A 48 2.83 4.90 2.98
N GLU A 49 3.55 5.25 4.03
CA GLU A 49 4.99 5.07 4.11
C GLU A 49 5.44 4.77 5.55
N PHE A 50 6.48 3.95 5.67
CA PHE A 50 7.03 3.58 6.97
C PHE A 50 8.50 3.16 6.88
N LEU A 51 9.19 3.15 8.02
CA LEU A 51 10.54 2.62 8.14
C LEU A 51 10.47 1.12 8.42
N SER A 52 11.14 0.32 7.58
CA SER A 52 11.22 -1.13 7.71
C SER A 52 12.00 -1.52 8.96
N ARG A 53 11.51 -2.54 9.67
CA ARG A 53 12.13 -3.14 10.85
C ARG A 53 12.14 -4.66 10.67
N PRO A 54 13.18 -5.38 11.13
CA PRO A 54 13.36 -6.81 10.87
C PRO A 54 12.40 -7.70 11.66
N ASP A 55 11.56 -7.10 12.48
CA ASP A 55 10.58 -7.77 13.32
C ASP A 55 9.39 -8.24 12.47
N GLU A 56 9.06 -9.54 12.57
CA GLU A 56 8.02 -10.18 11.74
C GLU A 56 6.62 -9.65 12.08
N GLU A 57 6.30 -9.53 13.36
CA GLU A 57 5.02 -8.99 13.84
C GLU A 57 4.82 -7.54 13.35
N TYR A 58 5.89 -6.74 13.34
CA TYR A 58 5.88 -5.41 12.75
C TYR A 58 5.60 -5.44 11.24
N ILE A 59 6.22 -6.35 10.49
CA ILE A 59 6.01 -6.46 9.03
C ILE A 59 4.55 -6.84 8.74
N GLU A 60 3.99 -7.80 9.47
CA GLU A 60 2.58 -8.20 9.35
C GLU A 60 1.63 -7.04 9.66
N ALA A 61 1.86 -6.34 10.77
CA ALA A 61 1.05 -5.18 11.16
C ALA A 61 1.10 -4.08 10.09
N MET A 62 2.28 -3.78 9.53
CA MET A 62 2.43 -2.79 8.47
C MET A 62 1.78 -3.25 7.16
N ALA A 63 1.78 -4.55 6.83
CA ALA A 63 1.07 -5.09 5.68
C ALA A 63 -0.44 -4.93 5.82
N GLN A 64 -1.00 -5.30 6.97
CA GLN A 64 -2.43 -5.14 7.29
C GLN A 64 -2.86 -3.66 7.27
N GLN A 65 -2.06 -2.78 7.86
CA GLN A 65 -2.36 -1.35 7.85
C GLN A 65 -2.28 -0.78 6.42
N SER A 66 -1.26 -1.14 5.65
CA SER A 66 -1.06 -0.63 4.29
C SER A 66 -2.16 -1.08 3.33
N ILE A 67 -2.61 -2.32 3.45
CA ILE A 67 -3.69 -2.84 2.59
C ILE A 67 -5.04 -2.20 2.94
N TYR A 68 -5.29 -1.94 4.22
CA TYR A 68 -6.48 -1.21 4.65
C TYR A 68 -6.51 0.22 4.11
N GLN A 69 -5.39 0.95 4.20
CA GLN A 69 -5.27 2.30 3.64
C GLN A 69 -5.44 2.30 2.11
N THR A 70 -4.84 1.31 1.43
CA THR A 70 -5.01 1.10 -0.01
C THR A 70 -6.48 0.92 -0.39
N TYR A 71 -7.19 0.03 0.30
CA TYR A 71 -8.60 -0.22 0.06
C TYR A 71 -9.45 1.03 0.27
N LEU A 72 -9.24 1.77 1.36
CA LEU A 72 -9.96 3.01 1.64
C LEU A 72 -9.73 4.06 0.56
N TYR A 73 -8.46 4.27 0.18
CA TYR A 73 -8.08 5.23 -0.84
C TYR A 73 -8.76 4.93 -2.18
N LEU A 74 -8.68 3.68 -2.64
CA LEU A 74 -9.30 3.23 -3.88
C LEU A 74 -10.83 3.37 -3.86
N LYS A 75 -11.47 3.02 -2.74
CA LYS A 75 -12.92 3.15 -2.56
C LYS A 75 -13.37 4.61 -2.59
N ASN A 76 -12.58 5.54 -2.09
CA ASN A 76 -12.88 6.96 -2.16
C ASN A 76 -12.77 7.47 -3.61
N LEU A 77 -11.73 7.07 -4.34
CA LEU A 77 -11.61 7.40 -5.77
C LEU A 77 -12.79 6.89 -6.61
N GLU A 78 -13.28 5.67 -6.34
CA GLU A 78 -14.46 5.14 -7.01
C GLU A 78 -15.71 5.98 -6.73
N LYS A 79 -15.91 6.40 -5.48
CA LYS A 79 -17.04 7.27 -5.11
C LYS A 79 -16.95 8.60 -5.83
N GLU A 80 -15.79 9.26 -5.81
CA GLU A 80 -15.56 10.52 -6.50
C GLU A 80 -15.91 10.40 -7.99
N SER A 81 -15.42 9.35 -8.67
CA SER A 81 -15.71 9.15 -10.09
C SER A 81 -17.21 9.02 -10.41
N LYS A 82 -18.00 8.38 -9.53
CA LYS A 82 -19.45 8.24 -9.69
C LYS A 82 -20.18 9.58 -9.58
N TYR A 83 -19.73 10.48 -8.72
CA TYR A 83 -20.31 11.82 -8.61
C TYR A 83 -20.10 12.65 -9.88
N PHE A 84 -18.96 12.50 -10.58
CA PHE A 84 -18.69 13.23 -11.82
C PHE A 84 -19.54 12.75 -13.01
N THR A 85 -19.99 11.50 -13.03
CA THR A 85 -20.84 10.96 -14.11
C THR A 85 -22.33 11.29 -14.00
N GLN A 86 -22.77 11.95 -12.92
CA GLN A 86 -24.19 12.20 -12.64
C GLN A 86 -24.67 13.63 -13.03
N TYR A 87 -23.88 14.37 -13.81
CA TYR A 87 -24.24 15.72 -14.31
C TYR A 87 -24.43 15.75 -15.82
#